data_AF-A0A2N6KHG7-F1
#
_entry.id   AF-A0A2N6KHG7-F1
#
_cell.length_a   1.000
_cell.length_b   1.000
_cell.length_c   1.000
_cell.angle_alpha   90.00
_cell.angle_beta   90.00
_cell.angle_gamma   90.00
#
_symmetry.space_group_name_H-M   'P 1'
#
loop_
_entity.id
_entity.type
_entity.pdbx_description
1 polymer ?
#
loop_
_entity_poly.entity_id
_entity_poly.type
_entity_poly.pdbx_seq_one_letter_code
_entity_poly.pdbx_strand_id
1 'polypeptide(L)'
;MPQKGSIISAIFGGYRLALDLSQKRYTDLYTERAANAIAFYNDFLKNLIVKFDNFQEASIRRKIHGEVESFFGRDEIQFVAIDGTCKKDPFTDFMVFSSVAYGVRGEISFQGNPPTIKYKRRGMDEDISFVAYVPVPFAEIEDVANSERLEDFLVTDQDKVDLSNIQSTLMQLAEVYLAYEISRSTFSNGVHLILMDHSPSSILASVEVGTSKDKIGLLGYQVGQRKLEERDAIVVYAHPFNEELGLPSTKRFRMYNALVAEVVKQRIRTGRQLDMTDFAQRDAAQKNITVDEWFEEWKVHYERNQPAINKIGKYDPKNRTFTPSFDYDSSWRDSVRLFEDICYQLFKKKRARSSNI
;
A
#
# COMPACT_ATOMS: atom_id res chain seq x y z
N MET A 1 -66.31 -1.26 -13.44
CA MET A 1 -65.61 -1.99 -12.37
C MET A 1 -64.36 -2.64 -12.98
N PRO A 2 -63.13 -2.23 -12.62
CA PRO A 2 -61.94 -2.96 -13.06
C PRO A 2 -61.69 -4.16 -12.15
N GLN A 3 -61.45 -5.32 -12.76
CA GLN A 3 -61.07 -6.55 -12.07
C GLN A 3 -59.78 -6.34 -11.24
N LYS A 4 -59.83 -6.65 -9.94
CA LYS A 4 -58.63 -6.77 -9.10
C LYS A 4 -57.82 -7.97 -9.58
N GLY A 5 -56.75 -7.72 -10.34
CA GLY A 5 -55.75 -8.74 -10.65
C GLY A 5 -55.14 -9.31 -9.36
N SER A 6 -54.87 -10.62 -9.36
CA SER A 6 -54.26 -11.34 -8.22
C SER A 6 -52.95 -10.67 -7.78
N ILE A 7 -52.77 -10.47 -6.47
CA ILE A 7 -51.55 -9.92 -5.84
C ILE A 7 -50.31 -10.71 -6.28
N ILE A 8 -50.46 -12.02 -6.49
CA ILE A 8 -49.40 -12.91 -6.97
C ILE A 8 -48.96 -12.53 -8.39
N SER A 9 -49.90 -12.15 -9.28
CA SER A 9 -49.59 -11.69 -10.63
C SER A 9 -48.80 -10.37 -10.63
N ALA A 10 -49.13 -9.46 -9.71
CA ALA A 10 -48.38 -8.22 -9.53
C ALA A 10 -46.95 -8.48 -9.02
N ILE A 11 -46.76 -9.42 -8.10
CA ILE A 11 -45.44 -9.82 -7.59
C ILE A 11 -44.58 -10.45 -8.70
N PHE A 12 -45.13 -11.41 -9.46
CA PHE A 12 -44.40 -12.02 -10.58
C PHE A 12 -44.11 -11.03 -11.70
N GLY A 13 -45.03 -10.09 -11.96
CA GLY A 13 -44.80 -8.98 -12.89
C GLY A 13 -43.65 -8.07 -12.45
N GLY A 14 -43.61 -7.70 -11.17
CA GLY A 14 -42.53 -6.91 -10.58
C GLY A 14 -41.18 -7.64 -10.60
N TYR A 15 -41.17 -8.94 -10.29
CA TYR A 15 -39.96 -9.76 -10.36
C TYR A 15 -39.42 -9.87 -11.78
N ARG A 16 -40.28 -10.12 -12.77
CA ARG A 16 -39.89 -10.15 -14.18
C ARG A 16 -39.34 -8.80 -14.65
N LEU A 17 -39.99 -7.69 -14.28
CA LEU A 17 -39.49 -6.35 -14.60
C LEU A 17 -38.09 -6.11 -13.99
N ALA A 18 -37.86 -6.53 -12.75
CA ALA A 18 -36.57 -6.41 -12.08
C ALA A 18 -35.49 -7.26 -12.78
N LEU A 19 -35.83 -8.46 -13.26
CA LEU A 19 -34.94 -9.30 -14.05
C LEU A 19 -34.60 -8.65 -15.40
N ASP A 20 -35.60 -8.16 -16.14
CA ASP A 20 -35.41 -7.52 -17.44
C ASP A 20 -34.54 -6.25 -17.30
N LEU A 21 -34.77 -5.43 -16.26
CA LEU A 21 -33.96 -4.26 -15.94
C LEU A 21 -32.53 -4.63 -15.56
N SER A 22 -32.35 -5.68 -14.74
CA SER A 22 -31.03 -6.14 -14.31
C SER A 22 -30.23 -6.71 -15.48
N GLN A 23 -30.87 -7.50 -16.35
CA GLN A 23 -30.27 -8.05 -17.56
C GLN A 23 -29.85 -6.92 -18.51
N LYS A 24 -30.73 -5.93 -18.73
CA LYS A 24 -30.39 -4.77 -19.56
C LYS A 24 -29.22 -4.00 -18.97
N ARG A 25 -29.25 -3.66 -17.68
CA ARG A 25 -28.15 -2.97 -17.00
C ARG A 25 -26.85 -3.74 -17.08
N TYR A 26 -26.89 -5.06 -16.91
CA TYR A 26 -25.71 -5.92 -17.02
C TYR A 26 -25.15 -5.93 -18.45
N THR A 27 -26.02 -6.02 -19.45
CA THR A 27 -25.63 -5.99 -20.87
C THR A 27 -25.04 -4.63 -21.26
N ASP A 28 -25.66 -3.53 -20.83
CA ASP A 28 -25.18 -2.18 -21.06
C ASP A 28 -23.80 -1.98 -20.41
N LEU A 29 -23.65 -2.37 -19.14
CA LEU A 29 -22.37 -2.33 -18.42
C LEU A 29 -21.29 -3.17 -19.10
N TYR A 30 -21.63 -4.37 -19.58
CA TYR A 30 -20.68 -5.24 -20.26
C TYR A 30 -20.22 -4.63 -21.58
N THR A 31 -21.15 -4.08 -22.36
CA THR A 31 -20.88 -3.42 -23.65
C THR A 31 -20.04 -2.16 -23.46
N GLU A 32 -20.40 -1.33 -22.48
CA GLU A 32 -19.63 -0.14 -22.10
C GLU A 32 -18.22 -0.50 -21.65
N ARG A 33 -18.07 -1.50 -20.77
CA ARG A 33 -16.75 -1.99 -20.33
C ARG A 33 -15.92 -2.53 -21.46
N ALA A 34 -16.51 -3.26 -22.40
CA ALA A 34 -15.81 -3.76 -23.58
C ALA A 34 -15.33 -2.62 -24.48
N ALA A 35 -16.20 -1.63 -24.75
CA ALA A 35 -15.83 -0.43 -25.52
C ALA A 35 -14.71 0.35 -24.82
N ASN A 36 -14.81 0.56 -23.51
CA ASN A 36 -13.79 1.22 -22.71
C ASN A 36 -12.47 0.44 -22.69
N ALA A 37 -12.50 -0.89 -22.62
CA ALA A 37 -11.31 -1.73 -22.67
C ALA A 37 -10.62 -1.67 -24.04
N ILE A 38 -11.40 -1.65 -25.14
CA ILE A 38 -10.86 -1.49 -26.50
C ILE A 38 -10.24 -0.10 -26.66
N ALA A 39 -10.92 0.95 -26.21
CA ALA A 39 -10.40 2.32 -26.23
C ALA A 39 -9.11 2.41 -25.41
N PHE A 40 -9.11 1.91 -24.16
CA PHE A 40 -7.94 1.86 -23.31
C PHE A 40 -6.76 1.10 -23.96
N TYR A 41 -7.02 -0.03 -24.62
CA TYR A 41 -6.00 -0.76 -25.34
C TYR A 41 -5.41 0.06 -26.49
N ASN A 42 -6.30 0.63 -27.31
CA ASN A 42 -5.91 1.35 -28.52
C ASN A 42 -5.22 2.68 -28.24
N ASP A 43 -5.64 3.39 -27.20
CA ASP A 43 -5.19 4.74 -26.92
C ASP A 43 -3.97 4.74 -25.99
N PHE A 44 -3.85 3.72 -25.13
CA PHE A 44 -2.82 3.67 -24.09
C PHE A 44 -2.02 2.36 -24.08
N LEU A 45 -2.66 1.23 -23.75
CA LEU A 45 -1.92 0.02 -23.38
C LEU A 45 -1.00 -0.50 -24.49
N LYS A 46 -1.46 -0.49 -25.75
CA LYS A 46 -0.66 -1.02 -26.88
C LYS A 46 0.67 -0.28 -27.04
N ASN A 47 0.73 0.99 -26.66
CA ASN A 47 1.92 1.83 -26.78
C ASN A 47 2.96 1.51 -25.68
N LEU A 48 2.55 0.80 -24.63
CA LEU A 48 3.43 0.32 -23.56
C LEU A 48 3.99 -1.09 -23.83
N ILE A 49 3.50 -1.78 -24.87
CA ILE A 49 3.95 -3.13 -25.21
C ILE A 49 5.27 -3.04 -25.99
N VAL A 50 6.37 -3.38 -25.33
CA VAL A 50 7.70 -3.44 -25.95
C VAL A 50 7.94 -4.84 -26.50
N LYS A 51 8.28 -4.95 -27.79
CA LYS A 51 8.68 -6.22 -28.41
C LYS A 51 10.15 -6.50 -28.11
N PHE A 52 10.47 -7.71 -27.65
CA PHE A 52 11.85 -8.07 -27.31
C PHE A 52 12.80 -8.12 -28.53
N ASP A 53 12.27 -8.33 -29.73
CA ASP A 53 13.09 -8.31 -30.96
C ASP A 53 13.75 -6.94 -31.19
N ASN A 54 13.15 -5.87 -30.66
CA ASN A 54 13.69 -4.51 -30.74
C ASN A 54 15.08 -4.39 -30.07
N PHE A 55 15.40 -5.23 -29.07
CA PHE A 55 16.72 -5.21 -28.43
C PHE A 55 17.85 -5.73 -29.35
N GLN A 56 17.52 -6.37 -30.48
CA GLN A 56 18.51 -6.77 -31.49
C GLN A 56 18.96 -5.61 -32.37
N GLU A 57 18.21 -4.51 -32.42
CA GLU A 57 18.57 -3.34 -33.21
C GLU A 57 19.59 -2.44 -32.49
N ALA A 58 20.69 -2.11 -33.17
CA ALA A 58 21.77 -1.31 -32.60
C ALA A 58 21.34 0.14 -32.24
N SER A 59 20.44 0.73 -33.01
CA SER A 59 19.89 2.07 -32.77
C SER A 59 19.10 2.12 -31.45
N ILE A 60 18.25 1.12 -31.23
CA ILE A 60 17.41 0.97 -30.03
C ILE A 60 18.29 0.71 -28.81
N ARG A 61 19.31 -0.16 -28.93
CA ARG A 61 20.27 -0.36 -27.83
C ARG A 61 21.01 0.91 -27.44
N ARG A 62 21.39 1.76 -28.40
CA ARG A 62 21.99 3.08 -28.09
C ARG A 62 21.01 4.00 -27.37
N LYS A 63 19.74 4.01 -27.78
CA LYS A 63 18.70 4.78 -27.12
C LYS A 63 18.50 4.32 -25.66
N ILE A 64 18.36 3.02 -25.45
CA ILE A 64 18.22 2.43 -24.10
C ILE A 64 19.44 2.74 -23.25
N HIS A 65 20.65 2.59 -23.82
CA HIS A 65 21.89 2.90 -23.12
C HIS A 65 21.91 4.37 -22.68
N GLY A 66 21.56 5.32 -23.56
CA GLY A 66 21.47 6.74 -23.20
C GLY A 66 20.38 7.05 -22.15
N GLU A 67 19.24 6.36 -22.18
CA GLU A 67 18.19 6.50 -21.16
C GLU A 67 18.65 5.95 -19.80
N VAL A 68 19.33 4.80 -19.79
CA VAL A 68 19.93 4.19 -18.59
C VAL A 68 21.01 5.10 -18.00
N GLU A 69 21.92 5.62 -18.83
CA GLU A 69 22.98 6.51 -18.38
C GLU A 69 22.40 7.80 -17.82
N SER A 70 21.38 8.37 -18.46
CA SER A 70 20.66 9.56 -17.97
C SER A 70 19.96 9.31 -16.62
N PHE A 71 19.32 8.15 -16.45
CA PHE A 71 18.55 7.84 -15.24
C PHE A 71 19.44 7.41 -14.06
N PHE A 72 20.38 6.48 -14.28
CA PHE A 72 21.22 5.90 -13.22
C PHE A 72 22.58 6.59 -13.08
N GLY A 73 22.98 7.44 -14.04
CA GLY A 73 24.30 8.05 -14.08
C GLY A 73 25.45 7.06 -14.29
N ARG A 74 25.16 5.87 -14.85
CA ARG A 74 26.11 4.76 -14.99
C ARG A 74 25.63 3.71 -16.00
N ASP A 75 26.58 2.92 -16.46
CA ASP A 75 26.36 1.82 -17.40
C ASP A 75 26.25 0.43 -16.75
N GLU A 76 26.47 0.38 -15.42
CA GLU A 76 26.40 -0.84 -14.61
C GLU A 76 25.29 -0.71 -13.55
N ILE A 77 24.23 -1.47 -13.74
CA ILE A 77 23.06 -1.50 -12.87
C ILE A 77 23.12 -2.75 -12.00
N GLN A 78 23.39 -2.59 -10.71
CA GLN A 78 23.19 -3.63 -9.71
C GLN A 78 21.71 -3.67 -9.33
N PHE A 79 21.10 -4.83 -9.37
CA PHE A 79 19.70 -4.99 -9.00
C PHE A 79 19.49 -6.17 -8.06
N VAL A 80 18.38 -6.13 -7.33
CA VAL A 80 17.86 -7.29 -6.59
C VAL A 80 16.44 -7.54 -7.04
N ALA A 81 16.13 -8.79 -7.39
CA ALA A 81 14.76 -9.26 -7.56
C ALA A 81 14.29 -10.00 -6.31
N ILE A 82 13.22 -9.51 -5.70
CA ILE A 82 12.65 -10.04 -4.46
C ILE A 82 11.31 -10.68 -4.78
N ASP A 83 11.18 -11.92 -4.32
CA ASP A 83 9.93 -12.68 -4.40
C ASP A 83 9.80 -13.54 -3.13
N GLY A 84 8.56 -13.90 -2.84
CA GLY A 84 8.16 -14.59 -1.63
C GLY A 84 7.37 -15.85 -1.93
N THR A 85 7.43 -16.79 -0.99
CA THR A 85 6.53 -17.94 -0.99
C THR A 85 6.01 -18.17 0.42
N CYS A 86 4.81 -18.70 0.53
CA CYS A 86 4.21 -19.02 1.81
C CYS A 86 3.49 -20.36 1.78
N LYS A 87 3.36 -20.96 2.97
CA LYS A 87 2.57 -22.16 3.19
C LYS A 87 1.79 -22.05 4.48
N LYS A 88 0.68 -22.78 4.52
CA LYS A 88 -0.12 -23.02 5.72
C LYS A 88 -0.19 -24.53 5.93
N ASP A 89 0.30 -25.00 7.06
CA ASP A 89 0.34 -26.41 7.40
C ASP A 89 -0.58 -26.66 8.61
N PRO A 90 -1.72 -27.35 8.44
CA PRO A 90 -2.63 -27.66 9.53
C PRO A 90 -2.09 -28.80 10.40
N PHE A 91 -2.16 -28.63 11.72
CA PHE A 91 -1.92 -29.68 12.73
C PHE A 91 -3.19 -29.89 13.57
N THR A 92 -3.14 -30.83 14.52
CA THR A 92 -4.32 -31.18 15.35
C THR A 92 -4.84 -30.02 16.18
N ASP A 93 -3.94 -29.25 16.82
CA ASP A 93 -4.33 -28.20 17.79
C ASP A 93 -3.92 -26.78 17.37
N PHE A 94 -3.19 -26.64 16.26
CA PHE A 94 -2.68 -25.37 15.78
C PHE A 94 -2.44 -25.41 14.27
N MET A 95 -2.23 -24.23 13.69
CA MET A 95 -1.76 -24.08 12.32
C MET A 95 -0.37 -23.45 12.29
N VAL A 96 0.50 -23.92 11.41
CA VAL A 96 1.79 -23.27 11.16
C VAL A 96 1.72 -22.48 9.87
N PHE A 97 1.91 -21.18 9.98
CA PHE A 97 2.14 -20.31 8.85
C PHE A 97 3.64 -20.20 8.62
N SER A 98 4.10 -20.50 7.41
CA SER A 98 5.47 -20.27 7.02
C SER A 98 5.54 -19.31 5.84
N SER A 99 6.50 -18.40 5.89
CA SER A 99 6.78 -17.48 4.81
C SER A 99 8.28 -17.37 4.58
N VAL A 100 8.67 -17.28 3.32
CA VAL A 100 10.04 -17.05 2.89
C VAL A 100 10.02 -15.90 1.91
N ALA A 101 10.93 -14.95 2.07
CA ALA A 101 11.27 -13.97 1.04
C ALA A 101 12.73 -14.19 0.62
N TYR A 102 12.99 -14.14 -0.67
CA TYR A 102 14.31 -14.37 -1.25
C TYR A 102 14.66 -13.27 -2.25
N GLY A 103 15.84 -12.68 -2.08
CA GLY A 103 16.35 -11.63 -2.96
C GLY A 103 17.52 -12.14 -3.80
N VAL A 104 17.30 -12.30 -5.11
CA VAL A 104 18.34 -12.69 -6.07
C VAL A 104 19.09 -11.45 -6.54
N ARG A 105 20.42 -11.46 -6.43
CA ARG A 105 21.27 -10.37 -6.94
C ARG A 105 21.69 -10.57 -8.38
N GLY A 106 21.68 -9.48 -9.13
CA GLY A 106 22.16 -9.45 -10.50
C GLY A 106 22.77 -8.11 -10.88
N GLU A 107 23.46 -8.14 -12.00
CA GLU A 107 24.07 -6.98 -12.63
C GLU A 107 23.69 -6.94 -14.11
N ILE A 108 23.34 -5.76 -14.58
CA ILE A 108 23.16 -5.45 -16.00
C ILE A 108 24.24 -4.45 -16.37
N SER A 109 25.03 -4.74 -17.40
CA SER A 109 26.06 -3.82 -17.91
C SER A 109 25.91 -3.58 -19.40
N PHE A 110 26.22 -2.36 -19.84
CA PHE A 110 26.28 -1.99 -21.25
C PHE A 110 27.74 -1.93 -21.71
N GLN A 111 28.11 -2.70 -22.74
CA GLN A 111 29.50 -2.77 -23.21
C GLN A 111 29.63 -2.59 -24.73
N GLY A 112 30.67 -1.86 -25.15
CA GLY A 112 31.05 -1.69 -26.55
C GLY A 112 30.25 -0.63 -27.32
N ASN A 113 30.50 -0.52 -28.63
CA ASN A 113 29.73 0.31 -29.55
C ASN A 113 29.49 -0.47 -30.86
N PRO A 114 28.24 -0.83 -31.20
CA PRO A 114 27.00 -0.52 -30.48
C PRO A 114 26.92 -1.23 -29.11
N PRO A 115 26.28 -0.63 -28.10
CA PRO A 115 26.23 -1.17 -26.76
C PRO A 115 25.54 -2.54 -26.78
N THR A 116 26.11 -3.49 -26.04
CA THR A 116 25.57 -4.83 -25.82
C THR A 116 25.16 -4.97 -24.36
N ILE A 117 23.98 -5.55 -24.12
CA ILE A 117 23.46 -5.76 -22.78
C ILE A 117 24.02 -7.08 -22.26
N LYS A 118 24.76 -7.05 -21.16
CA LYS A 118 25.23 -8.25 -20.46
C LYS A 118 24.54 -8.37 -19.12
N TYR A 119 23.99 -9.55 -18.87
CA TYR A 119 23.46 -9.93 -17.57
C TYR A 119 24.46 -10.83 -16.85
N LYS A 120 24.71 -10.54 -15.58
CA LYS A 120 25.50 -11.37 -14.68
C LYS A 120 24.69 -11.65 -13.42
N ARG A 121 24.35 -12.91 -13.21
CA ARG A 121 23.82 -13.37 -11.92
C ARG A 121 24.98 -13.41 -10.91
N ARG A 122 24.76 -12.89 -9.70
CA ARG A 122 25.75 -13.03 -8.62
C ARG A 122 25.66 -14.42 -7.97
N GLY A 123 26.70 -14.77 -7.21
CA GLY A 123 26.76 -16.07 -6.51
C GLY A 123 25.64 -16.20 -5.48
N MET A 124 25.22 -17.44 -5.20
CA MET A 124 24.17 -17.73 -4.21
C MET A 124 24.55 -17.29 -2.79
N ASP A 125 25.85 -17.16 -2.52
CA ASP A 125 26.42 -16.65 -1.27
C ASP A 125 26.14 -15.15 -1.05
N GLU A 126 25.79 -14.42 -2.10
CA GLU A 126 25.43 -13.00 -2.03
C GLU A 126 23.91 -12.77 -1.92
N ASP A 127 23.09 -13.81 -2.07
CA ASP A 127 21.64 -13.71 -1.95
C ASP A 127 21.22 -13.57 -0.48
N ILE A 128 20.11 -12.87 -0.24
CA ILE A 128 19.58 -12.63 1.11
C ILE A 128 18.18 -13.21 1.20
N SER A 129 17.89 -13.91 2.29
CA SER A 129 16.57 -14.46 2.55
C SER A 129 16.09 -14.20 3.96
N PHE A 130 14.77 -14.09 4.10
CA PHE A 130 14.07 -14.03 5.38
C PHE A 130 13.06 -15.16 5.46
N VAL A 131 12.98 -15.79 6.63
CA VAL A 131 12.11 -16.93 6.89
C VAL A 131 11.41 -16.71 8.22
N ALA A 132 10.10 -16.92 8.25
CA ALA A 132 9.31 -16.98 9.47
C ALA A 132 8.49 -18.26 9.53
N TYR A 133 8.39 -18.81 10.73
CA TYR A 133 7.49 -19.91 11.09
C TYR A 133 6.67 -19.45 12.29
N VAL A 134 5.36 -19.29 12.10
CA VAL A 134 4.43 -18.77 13.11
C VAL A 134 3.38 -19.83 13.40
N PRO A 135 3.52 -20.58 14.50
CA PRO A 135 2.45 -21.45 14.98
C PRO A 135 1.35 -20.59 15.65
N VAL A 136 0.09 -20.83 15.28
CA VAL A 136 -1.09 -20.18 15.85
C VAL A 136 -2.06 -21.26 16.32
N PRO A 137 -2.30 -21.39 17.64
CA PRO A 137 -3.32 -22.28 18.18
C PRO A 137 -4.71 -21.94 17.63
N PHE A 138 -5.57 -22.93 17.37
CA PHE A 138 -6.93 -22.65 16.87
C PHE A 138 -7.73 -21.73 17.79
N ALA A 139 -7.53 -21.86 19.11
CA ALA A 139 -8.15 -21.00 20.11
C ALA A 139 -7.75 -19.51 20.00
N GLU A 140 -6.61 -19.19 19.39
CA GLU A 140 -6.09 -17.83 19.23
C GLU A 140 -6.31 -17.29 17.80
N ILE A 141 -6.89 -18.08 16.89
CA ILE A 141 -7.09 -17.66 15.49
C ILE A 141 -8.07 -16.49 15.40
N GLU A 142 -9.08 -16.42 16.26
CA GLU A 142 -10.00 -15.28 16.32
C GLU A 142 -9.31 -13.98 16.79
N ASP A 143 -8.26 -14.08 17.61
CA ASP A 143 -7.49 -12.91 18.04
C ASP A 143 -6.54 -12.41 16.94
N VAL A 144 -6.10 -13.30 16.05
CA VAL A 144 -5.18 -13.00 14.95
C VAL A 144 -5.92 -12.61 13.67
N ALA A 145 -7.10 -13.17 13.44
CA ALA A 145 -7.94 -12.87 12.30
C ALA A 145 -9.01 -11.84 12.73
N ASN A 146 -8.97 -10.64 12.14
CA ASN A 146 -9.93 -9.54 12.43
C ASN A 146 -11.35 -10.08 12.66
N SER A 147 -11.80 -10.04 13.92
CA SER A 147 -13.07 -10.64 14.38
C SER A 147 -14.30 -10.13 13.61
N GLU A 148 -14.30 -8.86 13.18
CA GLU A 148 -15.37 -8.28 12.33
C GLU A 148 -15.52 -8.97 10.95
N ARG A 149 -14.49 -9.67 10.43
CA ARG A 149 -14.58 -10.43 9.16
C ARG A 149 -15.20 -11.82 9.32
N LEU A 150 -15.17 -12.36 10.53
CA LEU A 150 -15.50 -13.77 10.79
C LEU A 150 -16.87 -13.97 11.42
N GLU A 151 -17.45 -12.91 12.00
CA GLU A 151 -18.74 -12.99 12.72
C GLU A 151 -19.98 -13.08 11.80
N ASP A 152 -19.87 -12.72 10.51
CA ASP A 152 -21.02 -12.69 9.60
C ASP A 152 -21.37 -14.04 8.93
N PHE A 153 -20.54 -15.07 9.09
CA PHE A 153 -20.77 -16.37 8.48
C PHE A 153 -20.43 -17.52 9.45
N LEU A 154 -21.28 -18.54 9.53
CA LEU A 154 -20.96 -19.81 10.20
C LEU A 154 -19.81 -20.49 9.43
N VAL A 155 -18.59 -20.23 9.89
CA VAL A 155 -17.32 -20.54 9.21
C VAL A 155 -16.55 -21.48 10.13
N THR A 156 -16.13 -22.65 9.61
CA THR A 156 -15.29 -23.58 10.38
C THR A 156 -13.95 -22.94 10.71
N ASP A 157 -13.21 -23.42 11.71
CA ASP A 157 -11.89 -22.84 12.05
C ASP A 157 -10.92 -22.85 10.85
N GLN A 158 -11.07 -23.82 9.95
CA GLN A 158 -10.34 -23.88 8.68
C GLN A 158 -10.76 -22.77 7.71
N ASP A 159 -12.05 -22.47 7.61
CA ASP A 159 -12.53 -21.37 6.78
C ASP A 159 -12.13 -20.00 7.38
N LYS A 160 -12.04 -19.88 8.72
CA LYS A 160 -11.59 -18.64 9.39
C LYS A 160 -10.13 -18.33 9.04
N VAL A 161 -9.28 -19.36 9.08
CA VAL A 161 -7.89 -19.27 8.60
C VAL A 161 -7.84 -18.85 7.15
N ASP A 162 -8.61 -19.51 6.29
CA ASP A 162 -8.57 -19.26 4.86
C ASP A 162 -8.99 -17.82 4.53
N LEU A 163 -9.92 -17.26 5.31
CA LEU A 163 -10.34 -15.85 5.22
C LEU A 163 -9.34 -14.85 5.84
N SER A 164 -8.49 -15.29 6.77
CA SER A 164 -7.55 -14.42 7.49
C SER A 164 -6.37 -13.92 6.64
N ASN A 165 -6.01 -14.64 5.57
CA ASN A 165 -4.86 -14.33 4.70
C ASN A 165 -3.51 -14.14 5.42
N ILE A 166 -3.35 -14.68 6.64
CA ILE A 166 -2.15 -14.51 7.48
C ILE A 166 -0.88 -14.88 6.72
N GLN A 167 -0.86 -16.03 6.02
CA GLN A 167 0.32 -16.46 5.25
C GLN A 167 0.76 -15.44 4.19
N SER A 168 -0.21 -14.83 3.49
CA SER A 168 0.06 -13.89 2.40
C SER A 168 0.56 -12.55 2.95
N THR A 169 -0.04 -12.06 4.04
CA THR A 169 0.42 -10.83 4.71
C THR A 169 1.80 -11.01 5.33
N LEU A 170 2.10 -12.19 5.90
CA LEU A 170 3.41 -12.51 6.46
C LEU A 170 4.49 -12.55 5.38
N MET A 171 4.18 -13.14 4.22
CA MET A 171 5.05 -13.15 3.04
C MET A 171 5.34 -11.73 2.54
N GLN A 172 4.28 -10.93 2.36
CA GLN A 172 4.40 -9.54 1.93
C GLN A 172 5.26 -8.72 2.90
N LEU A 173 5.09 -8.94 4.22
CA LEU A 173 5.92 -8.30 5.24
C LEU A 173 7.40 -8.70 5.11
N ALA A 174 7.68 -9.97 4.83
CA ALA A 174 9.05 -10.47 4.63
C ALA A 174 9.71 -9.84 3.40
N GLU A 175 8.98 -9.71 2.28
CA GLU A 175 9.46 -9.10 1.04
C GLU A 175 9.73 -7.60 1.22
N VAL A 176 8.78 -6.87 1.84
CA VAL A 176 8.93 -5.44 2.13
C VAL A 176 10.11 -5.20 3.08
N TYR A 177 10.27 -6.03 4.11
CA TYR A 177 11.40 -5.91 5.03
C TYR A 177 12.74 -6.24 4.34
N LEU A 178 12.77 -7.21 3.43
CA LEU A 178 13.96 -7.51 2.63
C LEU A 178 14.34 -6.33 1.72
N ALA A 179 13.36 -5.74 1.04
CA ALA A 179 13.57 -4.55 0.21
C ALA A 179 14.09 -3.38 1.06
N TYR A 180 13.50 -3.18 2.23
CA TYR A 180 13.93 -2.15 3.19
C TYR A 180 15.39 -2.34 3.62
N GLU A 181 15.76 -3.54 4.05
CA GLU A 181 17.13 -3.85 4.50
C GLU A 181 18.17 -3.68 3.38
N ILE A 182 17.82 -4.12 2.18
CA ILE A 182 18.67 -3.94 1.00
C ILE A 182 18.82 -2.46 0.66
N SER A 183 17.74 -1.67 0.72
CA SER A 183 17.80 -0.23 0.43
C SER A 183 18.69 0.55 1.42
N ARG A 184 18.80 0.08 2.66
CA ARG A 184 19.62 0.70 3.70
C ARG A 184 21.07 0.24 3.71
N SER A 185 21.33 -0.93 3.16
CA SER A 185 22.66 -1.52 3.20
C SER A 185 23.67 -0.71 2.38
N THR A 186 24.74 -0.26 3.03
CA THR A 186 25.86 0.44 2.40
C THR A 186 26.82 -0.55 1.76
N PHE A 187 26.35 -1.36 0.80
CA PHE A 187 27.25 -2.21 0.03
C PHE A 187 28.20 -1.33 -0.80
N SER A 188 29.45 -1.77 -0.96
CA SER A 188 30.50 -1.05 -1.70
C SER A 188 30.11 -0.74 -3.15
N ASN A 189 29.24 -1.55 -3.75
CA ASN A 189 28.52 -1.29 -5.00
C ASN A 189 27.00 -1.39 -4.73
N GLY A 190 26.42 -0.35 -4.14
CA GLY A 190 25.02 -0.32 -3.71
C GLY A 190 24.01 -0.81 -4.77
N VAL A 191 22.84 -1.24 -4.31
CA VAL A 191 21.74 -1.68 -5.20
C VAL A 191 21.09 -0.46 -5.83
N HIS A 192 21.03 -0.42 -7.16
CA HIS A 192 20.43 0.68 -7.93
C HIS A 192 18.95 0.44 -8.24
N LEU A 193 18.55 -0.84 -8.34
CA LEU A 193 17.21 -1.24 -8.73
C LEU A 193 16.71 -2.38 -7.85
N ILE A 194 15.55 -2.20 -7.23
CA ILE A 194 14.83 -3.26 -6.51
C ILE A 194 13.61 -3.64 -7.35
N LEU A 195 13.51 -4.90 -7.73
CA LEU A 195 12.37 -5.48 -8.42
C LEU A 195 11.56 -6.26 -7.38
N MET A 196 10.28 -5.96 -7.27
CA MET A 196 9.35 -6.66 -6.37
C MET A 196 8.18 -7.22 -7.18
N ASP A 197 7.71 -8.42 -6.82
CA ASP A 197 6.48 -8.99 -7.37
C ASP A 197 5.21 -8.40 -6.73
N HIS A 198 5.17 -7.07 -6.61
CA HIS A 198 4.04 -6.33 -6.08
C HIS A 198 3.82 -5.05 -6.87
N SER A 199 2.57 -4.70 -7.07
CA SER A 199 2.25 -3.32 -7.45
C SER A 199 2.34 -2.42 -6.20
N PRO A 200 2.92 -1.21 -6.28
CA PRO A 200 2.87 -0.27 -5.17
C PRO A 200 1.44 0.00 -4.70
N SER A 201 0.48 0.01 -5.63
CA SER A 201 -0.93 0.10 -5.34
C SER A 201 -1.46 -1.08 -4.52
N SER A 202 -1.04 -2.33 -4.76
CA SER A 202 -1.54 -3.46 -3.97
C SER A 202 -1.01 -3.46 -2.54
N ILE A 203 0.19 -2.91 -2.30
CA ILE A 203 0.73 -2.74 -0.95
C ILE A 203 0.06 -1.55 -0.23
N LEU A 204 -0.14 -0.43 -0.93
CA LEU A 204 -0.64 0.82 -0.34
C LEU A 204 -2.17 0.96 -0.34
N ALA A 205 -2.89 0.24 -1.20
CA ALA A 205 -4.35 0.28 -1.30
C ALA A 205 -5.00 -0.55 -0.20
N SER A 206 -4.78 -0.18 1.05
CA SER A 206 -5.69 -0.56 2.11
C SER A 206 -6.93 0.35 2.07
N VAL A 207 -8.03 -0.23 1.57
CA VAL A 207 -9.38 0.34 1.65
C VAL A 207 -9.97 0.25 3.06
N GLU A 208 -9.29 -0.42 3.99
CA GLU A 208 -9.67 -0.45 5.41
C GLU A 208 -9.40 0.92 6.03
N VAL A 209 -10.42 1.77 5.94
CA VAL A 209 -10.46 3.07 6.58
C VAL A 209 -10.75 2.82 8.06
N GLY A 210 -9.68 2.61 8.82
CA GLY A 210 -9.79 2.37 10.25
C GLY A 210 -8.47 2.56 10.96
N THR A 211 -8.26 3.75 11.51
CA THR A 211 -7.15 3.99 12.45
C THR A 211 -7.54 3.70 13.90
N SER A 212 -8.67 3.00 14.12
CA SER A 212 -9.14 2.62 15.44
C SER A 212 -8.37 1.43 15.99
N LYS A 213 -8.23 1.37 17.31
CA LYS A 213 -7.61 0.26 18.03
C LYS A 213 -8.15 -1.13 17.64
N ASP A 214 -9.44 -1.22 17.35
CA ASP A 214 -10.11 -2.48 16.98
C ASP A 214 -9.70 -2.99 15.59
N LYS A 215 -9.04 -2.16 14.78
CA LYS A 215 -8.63 -2.47 13.40
C LYS A 215 -7.12 -2.58 13.21
N ILE A 216 -6.33 -2.01 14.11
CA ILE A 216 -4.87 -2.09 14.09
C ILE A 216 -4.38 -2.64 15.43
N GLY A 217 -4.16 -3.96 15.48
CA GLY A 217 -3.74 -4.68 16.69
C GLY A 217 -2.37 -4.23 17.26
N LEU A 218 -1.59 -3.44 16.51
CA LEU A 218 -0.34 -2.86 16.98
C LEU A 218 -0.51 -1.56 17.78
N LEU A 219 -1.72 -1.00 17.85
CA LEU A 219 -1.99 0.20 18.64
C LEU A 219 -1.90 -0.11 20.14
N GLY A 220 -1.13 0.71 20.86
CA GLY A 220 -0.76 0.50 22.26
C GLY A 220 0.56 -0.27 22.44
N TYR A 221 1.19 -0.74 21.36
CA TYR A 221 2.50 -1.38 21.43
C TYR A 221 3.56 -0.39 21.91
N GLN A 222 4.46 -0.86 22.77
CA GLN A 222 5.50 -0.06 23.41
C GLN A 222 6.76 -0.02 22.54
N VAL A 223 7.14 1.18 22.08
CA VAL A 223 8.40 1.46 21.37
C VAL A 223 9.28 2.29 22.30
N GLY A 224 10.30 1.66 22.90
CA GLY A 224 11.10 2.29 23.94
C GLY A 224 10.23 2.74 25.12
N GLN A 225 10.14 4.06 25.34
CA GLN A 225 9.34 4.66 26.42
C GLN A 225 7.95 5.15 25.99
N ARG A 226 7.62 5.09 24.69
CA ARG A 226 6.35 5.58 24.14
C ARG A 226 5.45 4.43 23.69
N LYS A 227 4.13 4.61 23.78
CA LYS A 227 3.14 3.73 23.14
C LYS A 227 2.71 4.31 21.80
N LEU A 228 2.53 3.44 20.80
CA LEU A 228 1.87 3.85 19.58
C LEU A 228 0.39 4.12 19.82
N GLU A 229 -0.09 5.22 19.26
CA GLU A 229 -1.45 5.70 19.36
C GLU A 229 -2.05 5.86 17.96
N GLU A 230 -3.36 6.04 17.88
CA GLU A 230 -4.08 6.18 16.61
C GLU A 230 -3.58 7.35 15.76
N ARG A 231 -3.05 8.39 16.41
CA ARG A 231 -2.40 9.54 15.75
C ARG A 231 -1.17 9.14 14.96
N ASP A 232 -0.41 8.15 15.42
CA ASP A 232 0.77 7.63 14.73
C ASP A 232 0.37 6.87 13.47
N ALA A 233 -0.70 6.07 13.55
CA ALA A 233 -1.24 5.38 12.38
C ALA A 233 -1.65 6.37 11.28
N ILE A 234 -2.26 7.50 11.63
CA ILE A 234 -2.61 8.55 10.66
C ILE A 234 -1.35 9.10 9.97
N VAL A 235 -0.27 9.34 10.72
CA VAL A 235 1.01 9.81 10.14
C VAL A 235 1.62 8.75 9.23
N VAL A 236 1.61 7.47 9.63
CA VAL A 236 2.11 6.36 8.80
C VAL A 236 1.31 6.25 7.49
N TYR A 237 -0.02 6.34 7.53
CA TYR A 237 -0.88 6.31 6.34
C TYR A 237 -0.72 7.54 5.44
N ALA A 238 -0.14 8.63 5.94
CA ALA A 238 0.21 9.76 5.12
C ALA A 238 1.48 9.49 4.29
N HIS A 239 2.32 8.51 4.63
CA HIS A 239 3.45 8.18 3.78
C HIS A 239 3.07 7.26 2.60
N PRO A 240 3.81 7.31 1.47
CA PRO A 240 4.96 8.18 1.20
C PRO A 240 4.56 9.61 0.80
N PHE A 241 5.49 10.56 0.97
CA PHE A 241 5.34 11.94 0.50
C PHE A 241 6.09 12.13 -0.82
N ASN A 242 5.39 12.57 -1.86
CA ASN A 242 5.99 12.92 -3.15
C ASN A 242 5.12 13.98 -3.84
N GLU A 243 5.62 15.22 -3.94
CA GLU A 243 4.88 16.34 -4.51
C GLU A 243 4.67 16.21 -6.02
N GLU A 244 5.66 15.69 -6.74
CA GLU A 244 5.59 15.48 -8.21
C GLU A 244 4.49 14.48 -8.59
N LEU A 245 4.33 13.43 -7.77
CA LEU A 245 3.28 12.42 -7.93
C LEU A 245 1.95 12.79 -7.24
N GLY A 246 1.89 13.94 -6.56
CA GLY A 246 0.71 14.35 -5.79
C GLY A 246 0.36 13.37 -4.66
N LEU A 247 1.37 12.84 -3.96
CA LEU A 247 1.24 11.93 -2.83
C LEU A 247 1.57 12.64 -1.51
N PRO A 248 0.69 12.61 -0.50
CA PRO A 248 -0.66 12.03 -0.54
C PRO A 248 -1.62 12.83 -1.41
N SER A 249 -2.57 12.14 -2.01
CA SER A 249 -3.60 12.78 -2.81
C SER A 249 -4.53 13.63 -1.95
N THR A 250 -4.90 14.81 -2.46
CA THR A 250 -5.92 15.71 -1.89
C THR A 250 -7.36 15.30 -2.25
N LYS A 251 -7.55 14.06 -2.74
CA LYS A 251 -8.87 13.51 -3.03
C LYS A 251 -9.69 13.33 -1.74
N ARG A 252 -10.99 13.55 -1.88
CA ARG A 252 -11.96 13.89 -0.81
C ARG A 252 -12.00 13.00 0.44
N PHE A 253 -11.47 11.77 0.42
CA PHE A 253 -11.58 10.84 1.55
C PHE A 253 -10.40 10.91 2.55
N ARG A 254 -9.23 11.43 2.16
CA ARG A 254 -8.03 11.49 3.04
C ARG A 254 -7.22 12.77 2.85
N MET A 255 -7.88 13.90 2.62
CA MET A 255 -7.22 15.21 2.46
C MET A 255 -6.37 15.58 3.69
N TYR A 256 -6.73 15.09 4.89
CA TYR A 256 -5.89 15.24 6.08
C TYR A 256 -4.51 14.57 5.99
N ASN A 257 -4.31 13.54 5.14
CA ASN A 257 -2.97 12.97 4.91
C ASN A 257 -2.09 13.96 4.13
N ALA A 258 -2.66 14.68 3.16
CA ALA A 258 -1.96 15.74 2.45
C ALA A 258 -1.62 16.92 3.39
N LEU A 259 -2.51 17.22 4.36
CA LEU A 259 -2.21 18.19 5.42
C LEU A 259 -1.04 17.74 6.31
N VAL A 260 -0.96 16.45 6.68
CA VAL A 260 0.19 15.90 7.42
C VAL A 260 1.48 16.10 6.63
N ALA A 261 1.47 15.77 5.33
CA ALA A 261 2.61 15.98 4.44
C ALA A 261 3.03 17.45 4.37
N GLU A 262 2.07 18.38 4.34
CA GLU A 262 2.34 19.82 4.31
C GLU A 262 2.99 20.33 5.61
N VAL A 263 2.50 19.87 6.77
CA VAL A 263 3.09 20.19 8.09
C VAL A 263 4.56 19.75 8.13
N VAL A 264 4.86 18.54 7.65
CA VAL A 264 6.24 18.01 7.61
C VAL A 264 7.08 18.79 6.61
N LYS A 265 6.57 19.06 5.41
CA LYS A 265 7.25 19.84 4.36
C LYS A 265 7.67 21.21 4.87
N GLN A 266 6.77 21.93 5.53
CA GLN A 266 7.04 23.25 6.09
C GLN A 266 7.77 23.21 7.45
N ARG A 267 8.09 22.01 7.96
CA ARG A 267 8.77 21.80 9.25
C ARG A 267 8.06 22.51 10.42
N ILE A 268 6.72 22.52 10.39
CA ILE A 268 5.91 23.15 11.43
C ILE A 268 6.02 22.32 12.71
N ARG A 269 6.60 22.92 13.75
CA ARG A 269 6.74 22.28 15.05
C ARG A 269 5.40 22.23 15.79
N THR A 270 5.28 21.30 16.72
CA THR A 270 4.15 21.18 17.63
C THR A 270 3.77 22.53 18.25
N GLY A 271 2.47 22.85 18.23
CA GLY A 271 1.95 24.10 18.79
C GLY A 271 2.19 25.35 17.93
N ARG A 272 2.91 25.27 16.80
CA ARG A 272 3.01 26.36 15.83
C ARG A 272 1.94 26.24 14.76
N GLN A 273 1.45 27.38 14.28
CA GLN A 273 0.42 27.42 13.25
C GLN A 273 1.04 27.25 11.86
N LEU A 274 0.45 26.37 11.07
CA LEU A 274 0.55 26.31 9.62
C LEU A 274 -0.53 27.22 9.04
N ASP A 275 -0.15 28.20 8.22
CA ASP A 275 -1.09 28.89 7.34
C ASP A 275 -1.44 27.97 6.17
N MET A 276 -2.72 27.65 6.01
CA MET A 276 -3.18 26.74 4.96
C MET A 276 -3.38 27.43 3.61
N THR A 277 -3.18 28.75 3.52
CA THR A 277 -3.43 29.52 2.30
C THR A 277 -2.55 29.07 1.14
N ASP A 278 -1.24 28.87 1.37
CA ASP A 278 -0.31 28.42 0.33
C ASP A 278 -0.60 26.99 -0.13
N PHE A 279 -1.09 26.15 0.78
CA PHE A 279 -1.54 24.79 0.46
C PHE A 279 -2.82 24.81 -0.37
N ALA A 280 -3.80 25.60 0.05
CA ALA A 280 -5.06 25.79 -0.66
C ALA A 280 -4.85 26.36 -2.06
N GLN A 281 -3.98 27.35 -2.23
CA GLN A 281 -3.65 27.93 -3.54
C GLN A 281 -3.10 26.89 -4.52
N ARG A 282 -2.14 26.06 -4.07
CA ARG A 282 -1.54 25.03 -4.92
C ARG A 282 -2.56 23.96 -5.33
N ASP A 283 -3.33 23.44 -4.38
CA ASP A 283 -4.31 22.37 -4.68
C ASP A 283 -5.52 22.90 -5.47
N ALA A 284 -5.98 24.12 -5.19
CA ALA A 284 -7.06 24.76 -5.94
C ALA A 284 -6.68 24.97 -7.41
N ALA A 285 -5.44 25.38 -7.69
CA ALA A 285 -4.93 25.52 -9.05
C ALA A 285 -4.91 24.17 -9.80
N GLN A 286 -4.52 23.07 -9.13
CA GLN A 286 -4.56 21.73 -9.73
C GLN A 286 -5.98 21.25 -10.03
N LYS A 287 -6.95 21.63 -9.20
CA LYS A 287 -8.36 21.28 -9.34
C LYS A 287 -9.15 22.24 -10.23
N ASN A 288 -8.53 23.34 -10.68
CA ASN A 288 -9.18 24.42 -11.41
C ASN A 288 -10.40 25.00 -10.67
N ILE A 289 -10.24 25.25 -9.36
CA ILE A 289 -11.22 25.91 -8.48
C ILE A 289 -10.58 27.13 -7.80
N THR A 290 -11.40 27.97 -7.16
CA THR A 290 -10.93 29.09 -6.34
C THR A 290 -10.46 28.64 -4.95
N VAL A 291 -9.64 29.47 -4.30
CA VAL A 291 -9.16 29.21 -2.93
C VAL A 291 -10.33 29.15 -1.93
N ASP A 292 -11.34 29.98 -2.11
CA ASP A 292 -12.50 29.98 -1.21
C ASP A 292 -13.37 28.72 -1.41
N GLU A 293 -13.58 28.27 -2.65
CA GLU A 293 -14.22 26.98 -2.92
C GLU A 293 -13.44 25.82 -2.31
N TRP A 294 -12.11 25.88 -2.33
CA TRP A 294 -11.26 24.89 -1.68
C TRP A 294 -11.47 24.87 -0.16
N PHE A 295 -11.54 26.04 0.50
CA PHE A 295 -11.80 26.10 1.95
C PHE A 295 -13.21 25.61 2.32
N GLU A 296 -14.21 25.80 1.45
CA GLU A 296 -15.53 25.18 1.63
C GLU A 296 -15.46 23.66 1.49
N GLU A 297 -14.73 23.11 0.51
CA GLU A 297 -14.49 21.66 0.41
C GLU A 297 -13.75 21.12 1.65
N TRP A 298 -12.71 21.84 2.12
CA TRP A 298 -11.96 21.49 3.32
C TRP A 298 -12.85 21.49 4.55
N LYS A 299 -13.75 22.46 4.70
CA LYS A 299 -14.68 22.51 5.83
C LYS A 299 -15.59 21.28 5.86
N VAL A 300 -16.18 20.91 4.72
CA VAL A 300 -17.00 19.69 4.61
C VAL A 300 -16.16 18.44 4.93
N HIS A 301 -14.91 18.40 4.45
CA HIS A 301 -14.00 17.30 4.76
C HIS A 301 -13.64 17.24 6.25
N TYR A 302 -13.39 18.39 6.86
CA TYR A 302 -13.05 18.54 8.27
C TYR A 302 -14.19 18.06 9.16
N GLU A 303 -15.42 18.48 8.88
CA GLU A 303 -16.60 18.05 9.63
C GLU A 303 -16.80 16.53 9.57
N ARG A 304 -16.59 15.92 8.40
CA ARG A 304 -16.69 14.46 8.23
C ARG A 304 -15.58 13.67 8.93
N ASN A 305 -14.38 14.24 9.01
CA ASN A 305 -13.18 13.57 9.52
C ASN A 305 -12.68 14.17 10.84
N GLN A 306 -13.52 14.94 11.53
CA GLN A 306 -13.17 15.67 12.73
C GLN A 306 -12.50 14.79 13.81
N PRO A 307 -12.96 13.54 14.06
CA PRO A 307 -12.29 12.67 15.03
C PRO A 307 -10.85 12.32 14.67
N ALA A 308 -10.55 12.12 13.38
CA ALA A 308 -9.19 11.83 12.91
C ALA A 308 -8.33 13.10 12.92
N ILE A 309 -8.86 14.22 12.44
CA ILE A 309 -8.12 15.49 12.38
C ILE A 309 -7.78 16.00 13.78
N ASN A 310 -8.70 15.88 14.74
CA ASN A 310 -8.46 16.28 16.13
C ASN A 310 -7.36 15.46 16.82
N LYS A 311 -7.08 14.23 16.36
CA LYS A 311 -5.95 13.43 16.88
C LYS A 311 -4.60 13.97 16.40
N ILE A 312 -4.56 14.59 15.22
CA ILE A 312 -3.33 15.13 14.62
C ILE A 312 -3.10 16.61 14.91
N GLY A 313 -4.16 17.39 15.11
CA GLY A 313 -4.03 18.80 15.47
C GLY A 313 -5.36 19.52 15.60
N LYS A 314 -5.31 20.85 15.56
CA LYS A 314 -6.48 21.72 15.64
C LYS A 314 -6.53 22.63 14.43
N TYR A 315 -7.67 22.65 13.75
CA TYR A 315 -7.95 23.58 12.67
C TYR A 315 -8.73 24.79 13.20
N ASP A 316 -8.26 25.99 12.89
CA ASP A 316 -8.97 27.24 13.14
C ASP A 316 -9.56 27.77 11.82
N PRO A 317 -10.88 27.64 11.61
CA PRO A 317 -11.52 28.08 10.37
C PRO A 317 -11.54 29.60 10.20
N LYS A 318 -11.43 30.38 11.28
CA LYS A 318 -11.44 31.85 11.18
C LYS A 318 -10.13 32.36 10.61
N ASN A 319 -9.03 31.79 11.10
CA ASN A 319 -7.68 32.18 10.70
C ASN A 319 -7.13 31.30 9.56
N ARG A 320 -7.86 30.28 9.10
CA ARG A 320 -7.42 29.30 8.08
C ARG A 320 -6.09 28.65 8.44
N THR A 321 -5.86 28.42 9.73
CA THR A 321 -4.62 27.84 10.24
C THR A 321 -4.83 26.45 10.81
N PHE A 322 -3.79 25.63 10.75
CA PHE A 322 -3.76 24.32 11.40
C PHE A 322 -2.59 24.24 12.38
N THR A 323 -2.83 23.75 13.59
CA THR A 323 -1.80 23.59 14.62
C THR A 323 -1.62 22.10 14.93
N PRO A 324 -0.45 21.49 14.62
CA PRO A 324 -0.19 20.10 14.95
C PRO A 324 -0.09 19.92 16.48
N SER A 325 -0.69 18.83 16.98
CA SER A 325 -0.73 18.53 18.42
C SER A 325 0.48 17.74 18.93
N PHE A 326 1.32 17.22 18.03
CA PHE A 326 2.57 16.52 18.33
C PHE A 326 3.57 16.66 17.17
N ASP A 327 4.74 16.03 17.30
CA ASP A 327 5.80 16.04 16.29
C ASP A 327 5.61 14.86 15.32
N TYR A 328 5.21 15.16 14.09
CA TYR A 328 4.95 14.17 13.05
C TYR A 328 6.22 13.43 12.61
N ASP A 329 7.37 14.11 12.56
CA ASP A 329 8.64 13.48 12.17
C ASP A 329 9.08 12.44 13.22
N SER A 330 8.91 12.77 14.50
CA SER A 330 9.22 11.84 15.59
C SER A 330 8.25 10.66 15.61
N SER A 331 6.96 10.89 15.36
CA SER A 331 5.95 9.84 15.23
C SER A 331 6.26 8.85 14.11
N TRP A 332 6.66 9.36 12.93
CA TRP A 332 7.10 8.52 11.82
C TRP A 332 8.33 7.69 12.18
N ARG A 333 9.38 8.31 12.75
CA ARG A 333 10.62 7.60 13.13
C ARG A 333 10.36 6.49 14.14
N ASP A 334 9.51 6.72 15.13
CA ASP A 334 9.16 5.70 16.12
C ASP A 334 8.35 4.55 15.50
N SER A 335 7.49 4.85 14.52
CA SER A 335 6.75 3.82 13.79
C SER A 335 7.68 2.96 12.92
N VAL A 336 8.68 3.56 12.28
CA VAL A 336 9.72 2.83 11.55
C VAL A 336 10.55 1.96 12.49
N ARG A 337 10.92 2.45 13.67
CA ARG A 337 11.62 1.64 14.69
C ARG A 337 10.80 0.44 15.14
N LEU A 338 9.49 0.61 15.35
CA LEU A 338 8.63 -0.53 15.66
C LEU A 338 8.68 -1.58 14.55
N PHE A 339 8.54 -1.14 13.30
CA PHE A 339 8.61 -2.02 12.14
C PHE A 339 9.95 -2.77 12.10
N GLU A 340 11.07 -2.06 12.26
CA GLU A 340 12.42 -2.66 12.35
C GLU A 340 12.50 -3.70 13.47
N ASP A 341 12.03 -3.36 14.67
CA ASP A 341 12.09 -4.23 15.84
C ASP A 341 11.27 -5.50 15.64
N ILE A 342 10.02 -5.39 15.19
CA ILE A 342 9.13 -6.53 14.92
C ILE A 342 9.75 -7.43 13.86
N CYS A 343 10.15 -6.87 12.72
CA CYS A 343 10.70 -7.64 11.62
C CYS A 343 12.06 -8.27 11.98
N TYR A 344 12.88 -7.59 12.79
CA TYR A 344 14.09 -8.17 13.34
C TYR A 344 13.79 -9.38 14.25
N GLN A 345 12.83 -9.27 15.18
CA GLN A 345 12.44 -10.39 16.04
C GLN A 345 11.90 -11.56 15.20
N LEU A 346 11.09 -11.28 14.19
CA LEU A 346 10.37 -12.27 13.40
C LEU A 346 11.26 -13.02 12.40
N PHE A 347 12.12 -12.30 11.67
CA PHE A 347 12.86 -12.85 10.54
C PHE A 347 14.36 -13.07 10.80
N LYS A 348 14.97 -12.29 11.70
CA LYS A 348 16.43 -12.34 11.93
C LYS A 348 16.79 -13.01 13.25
N LYS A 349 16.04 -12.75 14.31
CA LYS A 349 16.32 -13.32 15.62
C LYS A 349 15.86 -14.77 15.65
N LYS A 350 16.76 -15.68 15.29
CA LYS A 350 16.61 -17.11 15.53
C LYS A 350 16.61 -17.38 17.03
N ARG A 351 15.47 -17.20 17.71
CA ARG A 351 15.28 -17.77 19.03
C ARG A 351 15.20 -19.27 18.85
N ALA A 352 16.31 -19.97 19.04
CA ALA A 352 16.28 -21.33 19.51
C ALA A 352 15.60 -21.30 20.89
N ARG A 353 14.26 -21.43 20.92
CA ARG A 353 13.59 -21.95 22.12
C ARG A 353 13.80 -23.46 22.10
N SER A 354 15.03 -23.87 22.38
CA SER A 354 15.28 -25.20 22.93
C SER A 354 14.68 -25.22 24.33
N SER A 355 13.63 -26.03 24.47
CA SER A 355 13.31 -26.84 25.66
C SER A 355 13.47 -26.18 27.04
N ASN A 356 12.34 -25.83 27.65
CA ASN A 356 12.00 -26.20 29.03
C ASN A 356 10.53 -25.85 29.29
N ILE A 357 9.64 -26.74 28.88
CA ILE A 357 8.52 -27.26 29.69
C ILE A 357 8.48 -28.76 29.43
#